data_AF-A0A1J4Y1L1-F1
#
_entry.id   AF-A0A1J4Y1L1-F1
#
_cell.length_a   1.000
_cell.length_b   1.000
_cell.length_c   1.000
_cell.angle_alpha   90.00
_cell.angle_beta   90.00
_cell.angle_gamma   90.00
#
_symmetry.space_group_name_H-M   'P 1'
#
loop_
_entity.id
_entity.type
_entity.pdbx_description
1 polymer ?
#
loop_
_entity_poly.entity_id
_entity_poly.type
_entity_poly.pdbx_seq_one_letter_code
_entity_poly.pdbx_strand_id
1 'polypeptide(L)'
;MPIVRFAFTKMDAQRNALPDGPVTINSKIAFKKVENADLLLGKSQQDGLRLTFEFVSSYGPDVGKIALTGEILYIDEQEKIASMTAAWKKDKKLDDNTNRLLLAPVLDKCNIQALFLSKDLELPPPVQLPRLG
;
A
#
# COMPACT_ATOMS: atom_id res chain seq x y z
N MET A 1 0.33 0.98 18.24
CA MET A 1 0.46 0.88 16.77
C MET A 1 1.17 -0.45 16.46
N PRO A 2 0.44 -1.45 15.96
CA PRO A 2 0.94 -2.82 15.73
C PRO A 2 1.78 -3.02 14.45
N ILE A 3 1.95 -2.00 13.60
CA ILE A 3 2.83 -2.11 12.42
C ILE A 3 4.27 -1.79 12.83
N VAL A 4 5.14 -2.80 12.81
CA VAL A 4 6.55 -2.67 13.22
C VAL A 4 7.51 -2.44 12.05
N ARG A 5 7.08 -2.77 10.83
CA ARG A 5 7.86 -2.50 9.62
C ARG A 5 6.94 -2.15 8.46
N PHE A 6 7.38 -1.16 7.68
CA PHE A 6 6.84 -0.84 6.37
C PHE A 6 8.03 -0.68 5.42
N ALA A 7 8.00 -1.36 4.28
CA ALA A 7 9.05 -1.23 3.28
C ALA A 7 8.47 -1.33 1.87
N PHE A 8 8.94 -0.48 0.96
CA PHE A 8 8.73 -0.70 -0.47
C PHE A 8 9.74 -1.74 -0.97
N THR A 9 9.27 -2.71 -1.74
CA THR A 9 10.09 -3.76 -2.35
C THR A 9 10.34 -3.50 -3.83
N LYS A 10 9.41 -2.79 -4.50
CA LYS A 10 9.55 -2.35 -5.88
C LYS A 10 8.84 -1.01 -6.07
N MET A 11 9.47 -0.10 -6.81
CA MET A 11 8.83 1.10 -7.34
C MET A 11 9.04 1.12 -8.85
N ASP A 12 7.97 1.32 -9.59
CA ASP A 12 7.94 1.33 -11.05
C ASP A 12 7.11 2.53 -11.48
N ALA A 13 7.73 3.48 -12.17
CA ALA A 13 7.07 4.74 -12.51
C ALA A 13 7.51 5.18 -13.90
N GLN A 14 6.54 5.52 -14.74
CA GLN A 14 6.77 5.91 -16.12
C GLN A 14 5.84 7.05 -16.54
N ARG A 15 6.39 8.00 -17.30
CA ARG A 15 5.63 8.95 -18.12
C ARG A 15 5.75 8.50 -19.57
N ASN A 16 4.61 8.26 -20.21
CA ASN A 16 4.53 7.80 -21.59
C ASN A 16 4.33 8.98 -22.55
N ALA A 17 3.54 9.99 -22.15
CA ALA A 17 3.23 11.15 -22.98
C ALA A 17 3.09 12.43 -22.15
N LEU A 18 3.21 13.58 -22.82
CA LEU A 18 2.82 14.86 -22.24
C LEU A 18 1.29 14.97 -22.25
N PRO A 19 0.67 15.50 -21.18
CA PRO A 19 -0.76 15.74 -21.15
C PRO A 19 -1.17 16.82 -22.17
N ASP A 20 -2.01 16.47 -23.14
CA ASP A 20 -2.61 17.41 -24.11
C ASP A 20 -4.10 17.71 -23.80
N GLY A 21 -4.52 17.47 -22.55
CA GLY A 21 -5.92 17.61 -22.14
C GLY A 21 -6.19 17.16 -20.70
N PRO A 22 -7.47 17.03 -20.32
CA PRO A 22 -7.85 16.58 -18.97
C PRO A 22 -7.31 15.19 -18.65
N VAL A 23 -6.49 15.09 -17.61
CA VAL A 23 -5.90 13.82 -17.16
C VAL A 23 -6.82 13.17 -16.13
N THR A 24 -7.22 11.93 -16.40
CA THR A 24 -7.95 11.12 -15.41
C THR A 24 -6.96 10.34 -14.56
N ILE A 25 -7.07 10.45 -13.25
CA ILE A 25 -6.22 9.74 -12.30
C ILE A 25 -7.05 8.67 -11.61
N ASN A 26 -6.58 7.43 -11.65
CA ASN A 26 -7.21 6.32 -10.92
C ASN A 26 -6.17 5.59 -10.06
N SER A 27 -6.34 5.68 -8.75
CA SER A 27 -5.45 5.07 -7.76
C SER A 27 -6.16 3.90 -7.09
N LYS A 28 -5.52 2.72 -7.09
CA LYS A 28 -6.04 1.50 -6.46
C LYS A 28 -4.96 0.87 -5.59
N ILE A 29 -5.38 0.30 -4.46
CA ILE A 29 -4.52 -0.44 -3.55
C ILE A 29 -5.14 -1.81 -3.27
N ALA A 30 -4.30 -2.84 -3.22
CA ALA A 30 -4.72 -4.19 -2.85
C ALA A 30 -3.61 -4.95 -2.12
N PHE A 31 -3.99 -5.73 -1.12
CA PHE A 31 -3.11 -6.76 -0.56
C PHE A 31 -3.03 -7.93 -1.54
N LYS A 32 -1.81 -8.37 -1.87
CA LYS A 32 -1.54 -9.49 -2.78
C LYS A 32 -1.24 -10.78 -2.04
N LYS A 33 -0.64 -10.67 -0.86
CA LYS A 33 -0.19 -11.82 -0.07
C LYS A 33 -0.31 -11.50 1.41
N VAL A 34 -0.70 -12.50 2.20
CA VAL A 34 -0.79 -12.43 3.65
C VAL A 34 -0.23 -13.75 4.20
N GLU A 35 0.82 -13.66 5.01
CA GLU A 35 1.56 -14.82 5.53
C GLU A 35 1.93 -14.60 6.99
N ASN A 36 1.93 -15.67 7.79
CA ASN A 36 2.46 -15.59 9.15
C ASN A 36 3.96 -15.26 9.09
N ALA A 37 4.40 -14.46 10.04
CA ALA A 37 5.79 -14.11 10.24
C ALA A 37 6.13 -14.29 11.72
N ASP A 38 7.02 -15.23 12.01
CA ASP A 38 7.63 -15.33 13.34
C ASP A 38 8.64 -14.20 13.51
N LEU A 39 8.43 -13.38 14.54
CA LEU A 39 9.28 -12.22 14.81
C LEU A 39 9.99 -12.38 16.13
N LEU A 40 11.32 -12.34 16.06
CA LEU A 40 12.19 -12.27 17.22
C LEU A 40 12.40 -10.79 17.56
N LEU A 41 11.58 -10.28 18.49
CA LEU A 41 11.71 -8.92 19.02
C LEU A 41 12.46 -8.99 20.34
N GLY A 42 13.80 -8.90 20.27
CA GLY A 42 14.66 -9.06 21.44
C GLY A 42 14.72 -10.51 21.92
N LYS A 43 14.27 -10.77 23.16
CA LYS A 43 14.23 -12.12 23.77
C LYS A 43 12.86 -12.81 23.68
N SER A 44 11.86 -12.13 23.12
CA SER A 44 10.49 -12.64 23.01
C SER A 44 10.15 -12.92 21.55
N GLN A 45 9.64 -14.13 21.29
CA GLN A 45 9.01 -14.47 20.01
C GLN A 45 7.59 -13.89 20.03
N GLN A 46 7.25 -13.13 19.00
CA GLN A 46 5.89 -12.63 18.78
C GLN A 46 5.38 -13.11 17.43
N ASP A 47 4.10 -13.47 17.42
CA ASP A 47 3.39 -13.78 16.19
C ASP A 47 3.10 -12.50 15.41
N GLY A 48 3.44 -12.54 14.14
CA GLY A 48 3.21 -11.44 13.22
C GLY A 48 2.58 -11.89 11.91
N LEU A 49 2.16 -10.91 11.15
CA LEU A 49 1.59 -11.05 9.83
C LEU A 49 2.39 -10.20 8.86
N ARG A 50 2.91 -10.83 7.82
CA ARG A 50 3.52 -10.16 6.68
C ARG A 50 2.48 -10.00 5.59
N LEU A 51 2.20 -8.76 5.21
CA LEU A 51 1.29 -8.45 4.12
C LEU A 51 2.06 -7.78 2.99
N THR A 52 1.98 -8.36 1.79
CA THR A 52 2.47 -7.73 0.57
C THR A 52 1.34 -6.95 -0.07
N PHE A 53 1.57 -5.68 -0.40
CA PHE A 53 0.60 -4.82 -1.06
C PHE A 53 1.11 -4.33 -2.42
N GLU A 54 0.17 -3.98 -3.28
CA GLU A 54 0.41 -3.26 -4.54
C GLU A 54 -0.51 -2.05 -4.59
N PHE A 55 0.09 -0.88 -4.80
CA PHE A 55 -0.58 0.37 -5.10
C PHE A 55 -0.29 0.75 -6.55
N VAL A 56 -1.32 1.13 -7.31
CA VAL A 56 -1.19 1.55 -8.69
C VAL A 56 -1.97 2.84 -8.90
N SER A 57 -1.30 3.88 -9.38
CA SER A 57 -1.90 5.12 -9.88
C SER A 57 -1.70 5.21 -11.39
N SER A 58 -2.80 5.21 -12.14
CA SER A 58 -2.80 5.26 -13.59
C SER A 58 -3.31 6.61 -14.08
N TYR A 59 -2.65 7.16 -15.10
CA TYR A 59 -2.95 8.46 -15.70
C TYR A 59 -3.46 8.27 -17.14
N GLY A 60 -4.76 8.46 -17.34
CA GLY A 60 -5.42 8.33 -18.64
C GLY A 60 -5.33 9.60 -19.49
N PRO A 61 -5.38 9.49 -20.83
CA PRO A 61 -5.49 8.26 -21.63
C PRO A 61 -4.12 7.74 -22.12
N ASP A 62 -3.25 7.30 -21.19
CA ASP A 62 -1.84 6.87 -21.40
C ASP A 62 -0.79 7.98 -21.23
N VAL A 63 -1.00 8.83 -20.23
CA VAL A 63 -0.02 9.84 -19.81
C VAL A 63 1.12 9.18 -19.01
N GLY A 64 0.79 8.18 -18.19
CA GLY A 64 1.78 7.50 -17.36
C GLY A 64 1.17 6.58 -16.30
N LYS A 65 2.04 5.95 -15.52
CA LYS A 65 1.67 5.02 -14.46
C LYS A 65 2.72 5.01 -13.34
N ILE A 66 2.24 4.92 -12.11
CA ILE A 66 3.07 4.69 -10.91
C ILE A 66 2.56 3.41 -10.25
N ALA A 67 3.43 2.43 -10.07
CA ALA A 67 3.16 1.18 -9.36
C ALA A 67 4.17 0.98 -8.21
N LEU A 68 3.64 0.90 -7.00
CA LEU A 68 4.42 0.71 -5.78
C LEU A 68 4.05 -0.65 -5.18
N THR A 69 5.05 -1.51 -5.02
CA THR A 69 4.91 -2.78 -4.32
C THR A 69 5.68 -2.68 -3.02
N GLY A 70 5.11 -3.22 -1.95
CA GLY A 70 5.78 -3.24 -0.67
C GLY A 70 5.24 -4.30 0.26
N GLU A 71 5.83 -4.35 1.44
CA GLU A 71 5.42 -5.23 2.51
C GLU A 71 5.27 -4.46 3.81
N ILE A 72 4.30 -4.88 4.61
CA ILE A 72 4.15 -4.48 6.00
C ILE A 72 4.26 -5.68 6.91
N LEU A 73 4.77 -5.41 8.10
CA LEU A 73 4.84 -6.36 9.18
C LEU A 73 4.00 -5.87 10.34
N TYR A 74 2.96 -6.65 10.64
CA TYR A 74 1.98 -6.38 11.67
C TYR A 74 2.14 -7.38 12.81
N ILE A 75 2.05 -6.94 14.05
CA ILE A 75 2.08 -7.78 15.25
C ILE A 75 0.83 -7.58 16.08
N ASP A 76 0.27 -8.65 16.59
CA ASP A 76 -0.90 -8.61 17.48
C ASP A 76 -0.99 -9.91 18.27
N GLU A 77 -2.05 -10.08 19.04
CA GLU A 77 -2.35 -11.31 19.75
C GLU A 77 -2.44 -12.50 18.78
N GLN A 78 -1.88 -13.64 19.20
CA GLN A 78 -1.82 -14.87 18.40
C GLN A 78 -3.18 -15.29 17.81
N GLU A 79 -4.25 -15.18 18.59
CA GLU A 79 -5.61 -15.51 18.14
C GLU A 79 -6.07 -14.62 16.97
N LYS A 80 -5.73 -13.32 17.01
CA LYS A 80 -6.04 -12.40 15.91
C LYS A 80 -5.23 -12.71 14.67
N ILE A 81 -3.92 -12.93 14.81
CA ILE A 81 -3.06 -13.32 13.68
C ILE A 81 -3.58 -14.61 13.03
N ALA A 82 -3.93 -15.62 13.82
CA ALA A 82 -4.46 -16.89 13.33
C ALA A 82 -5.80 -16.72 12.59
N SER A 83 -6.73 -15.93 13.16
CA SER A 83 -8.04 -15.68 12.54
C SER A 83 -7.91 -14.89 11.23
N MET A 84 -7.04 -13.88 11.17
CA MET A 84 -6.77 -13.12 9.95
C MET A 84 -6.17 -13.99 8.84
N THR A 85 -5.20 -14.84 9.18
CA THR A 85 -4.58 -15.76 8.23
C THR A 85 -5.58 -16.80 7.72
N ALA A 86 -6.47 -17.29 8.59
CA ALA A 86 -7.55 -18.20 8.19
C ALA A 86 -8.56 -17.52 7.26
N ALA A 87 -9.00 -16.30 7.59
CA ALA A 87 -9.92 -15.51 6.76
C ALA A 87 -9.32 -15.22 5.37
N TRP A 88 -8.04 -14.85 5.32
CA TRP A 88 -7.34 -14.61 4.06
C TRP A 88 -7.22 -15.89 3.21
N LYS A 89 -6.89 -17.03 3.82
CA LYS A 89 -6.80 -18.32 3.11
C LYS A 89 -8.15 -18.76 2.53
N LYS A 90 -9.25 -18.47 3.22
CA LYS A 90 -10.60 -18.84 2.80
C LYS A 90 -11.14 -17.91 1.71
N ASP A 91 -11.13 -16.61 1.96
CA ASP A 91 -11.89 -15.64 1.17
C ASP A 91 -11.00 -14.59 0.47
N LYS A 92 -9.67 -14.60 0.68
CA LYS A 92 -8.72 -13.56 0.27
C LYS A 92 -9.16 -12.15 0.67
N LYS A 93 -9.81 -12.07 1.83
CA LYS A 93 -10.32 -10.84 2.42
C LYS A 93 -9.91 -10.80 3.88
N LEU A 94 -9.60 -9.59 4.33
CA LEU A 94 -9.51 -9.27 5.75
C LEU A 94 -10.86 -8.71 6.17
N ASP A 95 -11.21 -8.83 7.45
CA ASP A 95 -12.39 -8.17 7.99
C ASP A 95 -12.27 -6.64 7.85
N ASP A 96 -13.40 -5.93 7.82
CA ASP A 96 -13.44 -4.50 7.52
C ASP A 96 -12.63 -3.64 8.51
N ASN A 97 -12.61 -4.02 9.79
CA ASN A 97 -11.86 -3.28 10.81
C ASN A 97 -10.36 -3.41 10.58
N THR A 98 -9.88 -4.64 10.37
CA THR A 98 -8.46 -4.86 10.12
C THR A 98 -8.02 -4.29 8.78
N ASN A 99 -8.88 -4.41 7.76
CA ASN A 99 -8.59 -3.83 6.46
C ASN A 99 -8.43 -2.30 6.57
N ARG A 100 -9.32 -1.60 7.30
CA ARG A 100 -9.16 -0.16 7.56
C ARG A 100 -7.89 0.16 8.34
N LEU A 101 -7.59 -0.62 9.39
CA LEU A 101 -6.41 -0.43 10.23
C LEU A 101 -5.10 -0.54 9.46
N LEU A 102 -5.02 -1.46 8.50
CA LEU A 102 -3.80 -1.70 7.71
C LEU A 102 -3.75 -0.85 6.44
N LEU A 103 -4.88 -0.63 5.77
CA LEU A 103 -4.93 0.02 4.47
C LEU A 103 -4.71 1.52 4.58
N ALA A 104 -5.23 2.19 5.62
CA ALA A 104 -5.02 3.62 5.83
C ALA A 104 -3.53 4.02 5.90
N PRO A 105 -2.71 3.45 6.81
CA PRO A 105 -1.29 3.82 6.90
C PRO A 105 -0.48 3.41 5.65
N VAL A 106 -0.87 2.34 4.96
CA VAL A 106 -0.24 1.95 3.69
C VAL A 106 -0.58 2.97 2.60
N LEU A 107 -1.84 3.36 2.50
CA LEU A 107 -2.33 4.32 1.52
C LEU A 107 -1.67 5.68 1.72
N ASP A 108 -1.55 6.16 2.95
CA ASP A 108 -0.87 7.43 3.27
C ASP A 108 0.57 7.43 2.76
N LYS A 109 1.33 6.36 3.07
CA LYS A 109 2.73 6.22 2.61
C LYS A 109 2.83 6.08 1.09
N CYS A 110 1.91 5.34 0.46
CA CYS A 110 1.87 5.21 -1.00
C CYS A 110 1.55 6.55 -1.67
N ASN A 111 0.59 7.32 -1.13
CA ASN A 111 0.21 8.63 -1.66
C ASN A 111 1.37 9.63 -1.57
N ILE A 112 2.09 9.65 -0.44
CA ILE A 112 3.29 10.49 -0.29
C ILE A 112 4.36 10.10 -1.32
N GLN A 113 4.66 8.81 -1.44
CA GLN A 113 5.69 8.35 -2.39
C GLN A 113 5.28 8.61 -3.84
N ALA A 114 4.01 8.36 -4.17
CA ALA A 114 3.47 8.61 -5.50
C ALA A 114 3.48 10.11 -5.84
N LEU A 115 3.29 11.00 -4.86
CA LEU A 115 3.43 12.45 -5.04
C LEU A 115 4.86 12.85 -5.42
N PHE A 116 5.88 12.26 -4.78
CA PHE A 116 7.27 12.53 -5.14
C PHE A 116 7.58 12.03 -6.56
N LEU A 117 7.19 10.79 -6.87
CA LEU A 117 7.41 10.21 -8.20
C LEU A 117 6.64 10.95 -9.31
N SER A 118 5.41 11.41 -9.03
CA SER A 118 4.65 12.20 -9.99
C SER A 118 5.35 13.53 -10.28
N LYS A 119 5.92 14.17 -9.25
CA LYS A 119 6.70 15.40 -9.43
C LYS A 119 7.93 15.16 -10.31
N ASP A 120 8.71 14.12 -10.03
CA ASP A 120 9.94 13.81 -10.78
C ASP A 120 9.65 13.43 -12.24
N LEU A 121 8.49 12.86 -12.51
CA LEU A 121 8.02 12.49 -13.84
C LEU A 121 7.16 13.56 -14.53
N GLU A 122 6.97 14.72 -13.90
CA GLU A 122 6.07 15.79 -14.36
C GLU A 122 4.63 15.28 -14.66
N LEU A 123 4.16 14.31 -13.88
CA LEU A 123 2.79 13.84 -13.87
C LEU A 123 1.96 14.68 -12.88
N PRO A 124 0.65 14.83 -13.12
CA PRO A 124 -0.24 15.46 -12.13
C PRO A 124 -0.18 14.75 -10.77
N PRO A 125 -0.35 15.48 -9.65
CA PRO A 125 -0.43 14.87 -8.33
C PRO A 125 -1.53 13.81 -8.26
N PRO A 126 -1.24 12.58 -7.80
CA PRO A 126 -2.23 11.49 -7.74
C PRO A 126 -3.28 11.68 -6.63
N VAL A 127 -3.05 12.65 -5.75
CA VAL A 127 -3.93 13.04 -4.66
C VAL A 127 -4.21 14.54 -4.71
N GLN A 128 -5.38 14.94 -4.24
CA GLN A 128 -5.71 16.36 -4.12
C GLN A 128 -4.85 16.98 -3.01
N LEU A 129 -4.03 17.96 -3.40
CA LEU A 129 -3.29 18.75 -2.43
C LEU A 129 -4.23 19.77 -1.76
N PRO A 130 -4.05 20.06 -0.46
CA PRO A 130 -4.79 21.13 0.19
C PRO A 130 -4.55 22.43 -0.57
N ARG A 131 -5.64 23.09 -1.01
CA ARG A 131 -5.57 24.45 -1.52
C ARG A 131 -5.75 25.38 -0.35
N LEU A 132 -4.84 26.35 -0.19
CA LEU A 132 -5.14 27.50 0.64
C LEU A 132 -6.28 28.25 -0.06
N GLY A 133 -7.40 28.39 0.64
CA GLY A 133 -8.54 29.17 0.19
C GLY A 133 -8.26 30.67 0.21
#